data_AF-A0A4R4UM20-F1
#
_entry.id   AF-A0A4R4UM20-F1
#
_cell.length_a   1.000
_cell.length_b   1.000
_cell.length_c   1.000
_cell.angle_alpha   90.00
_cell.angle_beta   90.00
_cell.angle_gamma   90.00
#
_symmetry.space_group_name_H-M   'P 1'
#
loop_
_entity.id
_entity.type
_entity.pdbx_description
1 polymer ?
#
loop_
_entity_poly.entity_id
_entity_poly.type
_entity_poly.pdbx_seq_one_letter_code
_entity_poly.pdbx_strand_id
1 'polypeptide(L)'
;MERRTDFAGAGTRWQTDAGSGPEPAWWRRRLAETAEGLREVVAERLTDATFRDLGVEAVITWFAVDEPVMWEGLVTLREADPARFPGQVAPFAITLEPGRGALLPDASLLFSTRAQDAWSTLAAVAERCGTRPPTSQFLCGWAGHRSVRVGRGRLALSTGRGEDGVERLAEICATRPPGWSGNPEMRLRFESVELLDEPAEDVVALLRELGHEVVRRGRTARLAAAGLTLYEPDGADAAAERFTGVSLRPPSAAGPMRSPLQTRAGRA
;
A
#
# COMPACT_ATOMS: atom_id res chain seq x y z
N MET A 1 -30.13 21.27 2.16
CA MET A 1 -29.62 21.39 3.54
C MET A 1 -28.17 20.91 3.50
N GLU A 2 -27.21 21.79 3.76
CA GLU A 2 -25.79 21.43 3.76
C GLU A 2 -25.48 20.62 5.01
N ARG A 3 -24.88 19.43 4.86
CA ARG A 3 -24.42 18.61 5.97
C ARG A 3 -22.90 18.55 5.94
N ARG A 4 -22.26 18.98 7.02
CA ARG A 4 -20.82 18.89 7.20
C ARG A 4 -20.49 17.70 8.08
N THR A 5 -19.46 16.97 7.69
CA THR A 5 -18.95 15.82 8.44
C THR A 5 -17.46 16.01 8.61
N ASP A 6 -16.99 15.93 9.85
CA ASP A 6 -15.56 16.00 10.12
C ASP A 6 -14.87 14.77 9.52
N PHE A 7 -13.84 15.04 8.73
CA PHE A 7 -13.03 13.98 8.15
C PHE A 7 -11.83 13.70 9.05
N ALA A 8 -11.89 12.59 9.78
CA ALA A 8 -10.74 12.09 10.53
C ALA A 8 -9.65 11.63 9.54
N GLY A 9 -8.63 12.47 9.38
CA GLY A 9 -7.45 12.25 8.54
C GLY A 9 -6.31 13.19 8.94
N ALA A 10 -5.07 12.79 8.66
CA ALA A 10 -3.89 13.60 8.96
C ALA A 10 -3.81 14.79 8.00
N GLY A 11 -4.39 15.93 8.39
CA GLY A 11 -4.15 17.20 7.72
C GLY A 11 -2.72 17.69 8.00
N THR A 12 -2.14 18.43 7.04
CA THR A 12 -0.85 19.10 7.23
C THR A 12 -1.11 20.57 7.51
N ARG A 13 -0.57 21.09 8.62
CA ARG A 13 -0.68 22.52 9.01
C ARG A 13 0.70 23.15 9.20
N TRP A 14 0.85 24.40 8.77
CA TRP A 14 2.01 25.23 9.11
C TRP A 14 1.61 26.13 10.27
N GLN A 15 2.36 26.10 11.36
CA GLN A 15 2.10 26.98 12.49
C GLN A 15 2.65 28.38 12.17
N THR A 16 1.76 29.36 12.16
CA THR A 16 2.07 30.78 11.88
C THR A 16 2.09 31.61 13.17
N ASP A 17 2.69 31.08 14.23
CA ASP A 17 2.84 31.86 15.47
C ASP A 17 3.94 32.93 15.29
N ALA A 18 3.93 33.99 16.11
CA ALA A 18 4.90 35.07 16.04
C ALA A 18 6.34 34.54 16.22
N GLY A 19 7.04 34.31 15.11
CA GLY A 19 8.34 33.64 15.05
C GLY A 19 8.45 32.57 13.97
N SER A 20 7.34 32.16 13.34
CA SER A 20 7.38 31.31 12.15
C SER A 20 7.98 32.11 10.99
N GLY A 21 9.08 31.62 10.43
CA GLY A 21 9.66 32.17 9.21
C GLY A 21 8.71 32.11 8.01
N PRO A 22 9.14 32.63 6.84
CA PRO A 22 8.35 32.54 5.62
C PRO A 22 8.00 31.08 5.29
N GLU A 23 6.94 30.90 4.50
CA GLU A 23 6.51 29.59 4.01
C GLU A 23 7.71 28.82 3.43
N PRO A 24 8.01 27.60 3.94
CA PRO A 24 9.13 26.82 3.43
C PRO A 24 8.91 26.43 1.96
N ALA A 25 9.97 26.40 1.15
CA ALA A 25 9.88 26.05 -0.27
C ALA A 25 9.29 24.64 -0.54
N TRP A 26 9.36 23.74 0.45
CA TRP A 26 8.78 22.40 0.37
C TRP A 26 7.30 22.34 0.77
N TRP A 27 6.74 23.42 1.33
CA TRP A 27 5.39 23.46 1.90
C TRP A 27 4.31 23.19 0.86
N ARG A 28 4.32 23.91 -0.27
CA ARG A 28 3.32 23.70 -1.35
C ARG A 28 3.30 22.28 -1.87
N ARG A 29 4.47 21.66 -2.04
CA ARG A 29 4.58 20.25 -2.44
C ARG A 29 3.94 19.33 -1.39
N ARG A 30 4.25 19.54 -0.11
CA ARG A 30 3.68 18.74 0.98
C ARG A 30 2.17 18.91 1.09
N LEU A 31 1.66 20.12 0.88
CA LEU A 31 0.21 20.38 0.83
C LEU A 31 -0.45 19.65 -0.32
N ALA A 32 0.13 19.71 -1.53
CA ALA A 32 -0.39 18.99 -2.70
C ALA A 32 -0.41 17.47 -2.48
N GLU A 33 0.67 16.89 -1.94
CA GLU A 33 0.75 15.47 -1.57
C GLU A 33 -0.33 15.10 -0.54
N THR A 34 -0.56 15.96 0.46
CA THR A 34 -1.59 15.74 1.49
C THR A 34 -2.99 15.83 0.90
N ALA A 35 -3.26 16.83 0.07
CA ALA A 35 -4.55 17.03 -0.57
C ALA A 35 -4.91 15.87 -1.51
N GLU A 36 -3.93 15.37 -2.28
CA GLU A 36 -4.11 14.18 -3.11
C GLU A 36 -4.47 12.95 -2.27
N GLY A 37 -3.73 12.69 -1.19
CA GLY A 37 -4.03 11.60 -0.27
C GLY A 37 -5.42 11.70 0.36
N LEU A 38 -5.85 12.91 0.77
CA LEU A 38 -7.19 13.13 1.31
C LEU A 38 -8.29 12.86 0.28
N ARG A 39 -8.12 13.29 -0.98
CA ARG A 39 -9.07 12.98 -2.06
C ARG A 39 -9.17 11.48 -2.32
N GLU A 40 -8.05 10.76 -2.27
CA GLU A 40 -8.04 9.30 -2.42
C GLU A 40 -8.86 8.63 -1.31
N VAL A 41 -8.65 9.00 -0.05
CA VAL A 41 -9.41 8.41 1.08
C VAL A 41 -10.88 8.81 1.04
N VAL A 42 -11.22 10.04 0.64
CA VAL A 42 -12.63 10.45 0.46
C VAL A 42 -13.30 9.63 -0.64
N ALA A 43 -12.64 9.45 -1.78
CA ALA A 43 -13.16 8.62 -2.87
C ALA A 43 -13.41 7.19 -2.40
N GLU A 44 -12.47 6.58 -1.66
CA GLU A 44 -12.62 5.22 -1.14
C GLU A 44 -13.77 5.07 -0.16
N ARG A 45 -13.87 5.98 0.83
CA ARG A 45 -14.96 5.93 1.82
C ARG A 45 -16.32 6.15 1.17
N LEU A 46 -16.40 7.03 0.17
CA LEU A 46 -17.64 7.27 -0.53
C LEU A 46 -18.05 6.04 -1.34
N THR A 47 -17.12 5.44 -2.10
CA THR A 47 -17.38 4.21 -2.86
C THR A 47 -17.80 3.07 -1.94
N ASP A 48 -17.17 2.91 -0.77
CA ASP A 48 -17.58 1.89 0.20
C ASP A 48 -18.99 2.11 0.72
N ALA A 49 -19.33 3.34 1.09
CA ALA A 49 -20.65 3.67 1.59
C ALA A 49 -21.71 3.46 0.50
N THR A 50 -21.48 3.94 -0.72
CA THR A 50 -22.45 3.75 -1.83
C THR A 50 -22.57 2.30 -2.23
N PHE A 51 -21.48 1.52 -2.23
CA PHE A 51 -21.57 0.11 -2.53
C PHE A 51 -22.33 -0.66 -1.45
N ARG A 52 -22.05 -0.39 -0.16
CA ARG A 52 -22.73 -1.02 0.97
C ARG A 52 -24.23 -0.69 1.00
N ASP A 53 -24.56 0.59 0.83
CA ASP A 53 -25.92 1.09 1.07
C ASP A 53 -26.81 0.97 -0.18
N LEU A 54 -26.22 1.06 -1.37
CA LEU A 54 -26.95 1.18 -2.64
C LEU A 54 -26.52 0.15 -3.70
N GLY A 55 -25.44 -0.61 -3.48
CA GLY A 55 -24.92 -1.59 -4.45
C GLY A 55 -24.29 -0.96 -5.70
N VAL A 56 -23.92 0.33 -5.64
CA VAL A 56 -23.38 1.10 -6.79
C VAL A 56 -22.01 1.69 -6.50
N GLU A 57 -21.20 1.88 -7.54
CA GLU A 57 -19.91 2.54 -7.44
C GLU A 57 -20.06 4.06 -7.50
N ALA A 58 -19.32 4.78 -6.66
CA ALA A 58 -19.17 6.22 -6.74
C ALA A 58 -17.93 6.58 -7.58
N VAL A 59 -18.11 7.48 -8.53
CA VAL A 59 -17.01 8.13 -9.26
C VAL A 59 -17.06 9.63 -8.96
N ILE A 60 -15.97 10.15 -8.41
CA ILE A 60 -15.84 11.57 -8.08
C ILE A 60 -15.00 12.28 -9.15
N THR A 61 -15.59 13.25 -9.82
CA THR A 61 -14.87 14.21 -10.64
C THR A 61 -14.52 15.42 -9.79
N TRP A 62 -13.23 15.68 -9.60
CA TRP A 62 -12.72 16.76 -8.76
C TRP A 62 -12.46 18.04 -9.56
N PHE A 63 -12.86 19.18 -9.00
CA PHE A 63 -12.67 20.52 -9.54
C PHE A 63 -11.91 21.36 -8.53
N ALA A 64 -10.79 21.96 -8.95
CA ALA A 64 -10.02 22.86 -8.11
C ALA A 64 -10.78 24.19 -7.94
N VAL A 65 -11.04 24.57 -6.69
CA VAL A 65 -11.55 25.91 -6.35
C VAL A 65 -10.37 26.81 -5.98
N ASP A 66 -9.46 26.28 -5.14
CA ASP A 66 -8.19 26.92 -4.77
C ASP A 66 -7.12 25.83 -4.57
N GLU A 67 -6.26 25.64 -5.56
CA GLU A 67 -5.22 24.61 -5.52
C GLU A 67 -4.08 24.99 -4.54
N PRO A 68 -3.64 24.08 -3.63
CA PRO A 68 -4.07 22.69 -3.44
C PRO A 68 -5.11 22.49 -2.33
N VAL A 69 -5.65 23.56 -1.75
CA VAL A 69 -6.35 23.56 -0.46
C VAL A 69 -7.87 23.34 -0.53
N MET A 70 -8.53 23.72 -1.63
CA MET A 70 -9.99 23.70 -1.77
C MET A 70 -10.44 23.11 -3.09
N TRP A 71 -11.43 22.21 -2.98
CA TRP A 71 -11.91 21.38 -4.07
C TRP A 71 -13.41 21.16 -3.96
N GLU A 72 -14.06 21.05 -5.10
CA GLU A 72 -15.42 20.55 -5.23
C GLU A 72 -15.39 19.20 -5.95
N GLY A 73 -16.27 18.29 -5.53
CA GLY A 73 -16.38 16.96 -6.13
C GLY A 73 -17.80 16.73 -6.65
N LEU A 74 -17.93 16.48 -7.96
CA LEU A 74 -19.19 15.97 -8.52
C LEU A 74 -19.18 14.45 -8.40
N VAL A 75 -20.11 13.92 -7.60
CA VAL A 75 -20.29 12.48 -7.42
C VAL A 75 -21.27 11.96 -8.47
N THR A 76 -20.82 11.01 -9.27
CA THR A 76 -21.68 10.24 -10.17
C THR A 76 -21.79 8.82 -9.66
N LEU A 77 -23.02 8.35 -9.49
CA LEU A 77 -23.31 6.96 -9.17
C LEU A 77 -23.44 6.19 -10.48
N ARG A 78 -22.80 5.04 -10.54
CA ARG A 78 -22.88 4.14 -11.69
C ARG A 78 -23.32 2.79 -11.17
N GLU A 79 -24.21 2.12 -11.90
CA GLU A 79 -24.41 0.69 -11.71
C GLU A 79 -23.03 0.03 -11.62
N ALA A 80 -22.81 -0.77 -10.59
CA ALA A 80 -21.59 -1.53 -10.48
C ALA A 80 -21.47 -2.33 -11.78
N ASP A 81 -20.43 -2.05 -12.56
CA ASP A 81 -20.28 -2.67 -13.87
C ASP A 81 -20.32 -4.20 -13.66
N PRO A 82 -21.22 -4.94 -14.34
CA PRO A 82 -21.43 -6.37 -14.10
C PRO A 82 -20.14 -7.18 -14.15
N ALA A 83 -19.18 -6.79 -14.99
CA ALA A 83 -17.86 -7.41 -15.06
C ALA A 83 -17.03 -7.18 -13.79
N ARG A 84 -17.32 -6.15 -13.00
CA ARG A 84 -16.62 -5.75 -11.75
C ARG A 84 -17.23 -6.35 -10.49
N PHE A 85 -18.28 -7.19 -10.61
CA PHE A 85 -18.73 -8.00 -9.49
C PHE A 85 -17.64 -9.00 -9.08
N PRO A 86 -17.51 -9.31 -7.77
CA PRO A 86 -16.61 -10.34 -7.31
C PRO A 86 -16.81 -11.65 -8.11
N GLY A 87 -15.75 -12.10 -8.78
CA GLY A 87 -15.74 -13.34 -9.56
C GLY A 87 -15.96 -13.19 -11.09
N GLN A 88 -16.26 -12.00 -11.62
CA GLN A 88 -16.41 -11.81 -13.08
C GLN A 88 -15.15 -11.25 -13.77
N VAL A 89 -14.34 -10.42 -13.10
CA VAL A 89 -12.99 -10.08 -13.55
C VAL A 89 -11.98 -10.96 -12.82
N ALA A 90 -11.06 -11.55 -13.59
CA ALA A 90 -9.97 -12.34 -13.03
C ALA A 90 -9.12 -11.46 -12.07
N PRO A 91 -8.84 -11.93 -10.85
CA PRO A 91 -8.05 -11.17 -9.91
C PRO A 91 -6.64 -10.94 -10.45
N PHE A 92 -6.03 -9.83 -10.04
CA PHE A 92 -4.62 -9.59 -10.23
C PHE A 92 -3.86 -10.37 -9.16
N ALA A 93 -3.63 -11.66 -9.43
CA ALA A 93 -2.94 -12.57 -8.52
C ALA A 93 -1.42 -12.34 -8.57
N ILE A 94 -0.83 -12.12 -7.40
CA ILE A 94 0.61 -11.96 -7.20
C ILE A 94 1.07 -13.10 -6.31
N THR A 95 1.87 -14.00 -6.86
CA THR A 95 2.43 -15.13 -6.10
C THR A 95 3.82 -14.76 -5.60
N LEU A 96 4.00 -14.76 -4.28
CA LEU A 96 5.27 -14.49 -3.62
C LEU A 96 6.10 -15.76 -3.57
N GLU A 97 7.34 -15.67 -4.06
CA GLU A 97 8.33 -16.75 -4.04
C GLU A 97 9.52 -16.32 -3.17
N PRO A 98 9.55 -16.71 -1.88
CA PRO A 98 10.68 -16.45 -0.98
C PRO A 98 12.04 -16.74 -1.60
N GLY A 99 13.00 -15.84 -1.40
CA GLY A 99 14.34 -15.95 -2.00
C GLY A 99 14.42 -15.60 -3.48
N ARG A 100 13.29 -15.59 -4.22
CA ARG A 100 13.26 -15.30 -5.66
C ARG A 100 12.64 -13.94 -5.97
N GLY A 101 11.48 -13.62 -5.42
CA GLY A 101 10.73 -12.39 -5.70
C GLY A 101 9.23 -12.66 -5.80
N ALA A 102 8.57 -12.12 -6.83
CA ALA A 102 7.15 -12.36 -7.10
C ALA A 102 6.85 -12.66 -8.56
N LEU A 103 5.87 -13.53 -8.78
CA LEU A 103 5.26 -13.80 -10.08
C LEU A 103 3.97 -12.98 -10.20
N LEU A 104 3.89 -12.18 -11.25
CA LEU A 104 2.73 -11.40 -11.65
C LEU A 104 2.09 -12.10 -12.87
N PRO A 105 0.85 -11.74 -13.26
CA PRO A 105 0.15 -12.40 -14.36
C PRO A 105 0.94 -12.47 -15.69
N ASP A 106 1.68 -11.41 -16.04
CA ASP A 106 2.45 -11.35 -17.30
C ASP A 106 3.95 -11.09 -17.10
N ALA A 107 4.43 -11.10 -15.86
CA ALA A 107 5.79 -10.68 -15.55
C ALA A 107 6.35 -11.37 -14.30
N SER A 108 7.66 -11.33 -14.15
CA SER A 108 8.35 -11.77 -12.94
C SER A 108 9.17 -10.63 -12.37
N LEU A 109 8.96 -10.32 -11.10
CA LEU A 109 9.72 -9.36 -10.32
C LEU A 109 10.68 -10.13 -9.42
N LEU A 110 11.85 -10.46 -9.94
CA LEU A 110 12.87 -11.19 -9.20
C LEU A 110 13.78 -10.22 -8.44
N PHE A 111 14.38 -10.65 -7.33
CA PHE A 111 15.37 -9.82 -6.62
C PHE A 111 16.65 -9.60 -7.44
N SER A 112 16.89 -10.39 -8.47
CA SER A 112 17.94 -10.15 -9.46
C SER A 112 17.58 -9.07 -10.50
N THR A 113 16.31 -8.68 -10.60
CA THR A 113 15.82 -7.68 -11.55
C THR A 113 16.46 -6.32 -11.29
N ARG A 114 17.02 -5.70 -12.33
CA ARG A 114 17.59 -4.36 -12.25
C ARG A 114 16.49 -3.33 -12.03
N ALA A 115 16.84 -2.21 -11.38
CA ALA A 115 15.88 -1.16 -11.06
C ALA A 115 15.09 -0.67 -12.29
N GLN A 116 15.76 -0.45 -13.43
CA GLN A 116 15.10 0.00 -14.66
C GLN A 116 14.01 -0.97 -15.13
N ASP A 117 14.30 -2.26 -15.12
CA ASP A 117 13.35 -3.30 -15.54
C ASP A 117 12.19 -3.40 -14.55
N ALA A 118 12.46 -3.31 -13.24
CA ALA A 118 11.43 -3.29 -12.21
C ALA A 118 10.47 -2.09 -12.38
N TRP A 119 10.98 -0.92 -12.75
CA TRP A 119 10.15 0.26 -13.03
C TRP A 119 9.31 0.10 -14.30
N SER A 120 9.87 -0.49 -15.36
CA SER A 120 9.14 -0.80 -16.58
C SER A 120 8.01 -1.81 -16.31
N THR A 121 8.28 -2.85 -15.51
CA THR A 121 7.24 -3.81 -15.09
C THR A 121 6.14 -3.11 -14.30
N LEU A 122 6.48 -2.22 -13.36
CA LEU A 122 5.48 -1.50 -12.57
C LEU A 122 4.62 -0.56 -13.43
N ALA A 123 5.19 0.02 -14.49
CA ALA A 123 4.44 0.81 -15.47
C ALA A 123 3.48 -0.07 -16.30
N ALA A 124 3.91 -1.24 -16.74
CA ALA A 124 3.05 -2.20 -17.44
C ALA A 124 1.88 -2.68 -16.55
N VAL A 125 2.11 -2.85 -15.24
CA VAL A 125 1.02 -3.12 -14.28
C VAL A 125 0.01 -1.99 -14.24
N ALA A 126 0.48 -0.72 -14.24
CA ALA A 126 -0.39 0.45 -14.26
C ALA A 126 -1.32 0.45 -15.48
N GLU A 127 -0.72 0.25 -16.66
CA GLU A 127 -1.42 0.20 -17.94
C GLU A 127 -2.46 -0.93 -17.98
N ARG A 128 -2.06 -2.15 -17.60
CA ARG A 128 -2.97 -3.30 -17.54
C ARG A 128 -4.14 -3.07 -16.60
N CYS A 129 -3.90 -2.44 -15.45
CA CYS A 129 -4.95 -2.19 -14.46
C CYS A 129 -5.76 -0.91 -14.75
N GLY A 130 -5.45 -0.16 -15.83
CA GLY A 130 -6.11 1.10 -16.14
C GLY A 130 -5.93 2.17 -15.05
N THR A 131 -4.79 2.15 -14.35
CA THR A 131 -4.49 3.08 -13.24
C THR A 131 -3.44 4.12 -13.64
N ARG A 132 -3.21 5.11 -12.77
CA ARG A 132 -2.18 6.13 -13.00
C ARG A 132 -0.77 5.50 -13.02
N PRO A 133 0.18 6.11 -13.75
CA PRO A 133 1.57 5.67 -13.77
C PRO A 133 2.19 5.58 -12.35
N PRO A 134 3.23 4.75 -12.17
CA PRO A 134 3.85 4.57 -10.86
C PRO A 134 4.34 5.87 -10.24
N THR A 135 3.97 6.11 -8.99
CA THR A 135 4.37 7.29 -8.24
C THR A 135 5.66 7.02 -7.49
N SER A 136 6.64 7.92 -7.65
CA SER A 136 7.90 7.87 -6.89
C SER A 136 7.73 8.47 -5.51
N GLN A 137 8.28 7.84 -4.49
CA GLN A 137 8.35 8.39 -3.14
C GLN A 137 9.76 8.23 -2.58
N PHE A 138 10.19 9.22 -1.81
CA PHE A 138 11.44 9.11 -1.08
C PHE A 138 11.23 8.34 0.23
N LEU A 139 11.84 7.16 0.35
CA LEU A 139 11.87 6.38 1.57
C LEU A 139 13.31 6.16 2.01
N CYS A 140 13.64 6.65 3.21
CA CYS A 140 14.98 6.51 3.78
C CYS A 140 15.41 5.04 3.83
N GLY A 141 16.63 4.76 3.37
CA GLY A 141 17.20 3.41 3.35
C GLY A 141 17.04 2.66 2.03
N TRP A 142 16.35 3.24 1.04
CA TRP A 142 16.22 2.70 -0.31
C TRP A 142 16.87 3.62 -1.35
N ALA A 143 17.35 3.04 -2.44
CA ALA A 143 17.87 3.79 -3.59
C ALA A 143 16.73 4.37 -4.43
N GLY A 144 15.61 3.65 -4.52
CA GLY A 144 14.38 4.09 -5.14
C GLY A 144 13.18 3.39 -4.54
N HIS A 145 12.03 4.06 -4.58
CA HIS A 145 10.76 3.47 -4.20
C HIS A 145 9.65 4.01 -5.09
N ARG A 146 8.86 3.11 -5.68
CA ARG A 146 7.70 3.47 -6.49
C ARG A 146 6.53 2.57 -6.18
N SER A 147 5.32 3.10 -6.31
CA SER A 147 4.09 2.34 -6.12
C SER A 147 3.08 2.61 -7.22
N VAL A 148 2.26 1.60 -7.52
CA VAL A 148 1.13 1.66 -8.45
C VAL A 148 -0.14 1.12 -7.76
N ARG A 149 -1.30 1.58 -8.22
CA ARG A 149 -2.59 1.08 -7.77
C ARG A 149 -2.99 -0.17 -8.55
N VAL A 150 -3.60 -1.13 -7.87
CA VAL A 150 -4.19 -2.34 -8.47
C VAL A 150 -5.57 -2.55 -7.82
N GLY A 151 -6.63 -2.13 -8.50
CA GLY A 151 -7.96 -2.02 -7.90
C GLY A 151 -7.93 -1.07 -6.69
N ARG A 152 -8.25 -1.59 -5.49
CA ARG A 152 -8.06 -0.86 -4.23
C ARG A 152 -6.69 -1.08 -3.59
N GLY A 153 -5.99 -2.12 -4.01
CA GLY A 153 -4.65 -2.42 -3.53
C GLY A 153 -3.61 -1.44 -4.06
N ARG A 154 -2.45 -1.47 -3.42
CA ARG A 154 -1.23 -0.80 -3.87
C ARG A 154 -0.10 -1.81 -3.90
N LEU A 155 0.60 -1.88 -5.03
CA LEU A 155 1.83 -2.63 -5.20
C LEU A 155 2.99 -1.64 -5.25
N ALA A 156 3.98 -1.84 -4.38
CA ALA A 156 5.15 -0.98 -4.26
C ALA A 156 6.43 -1.81 -4.34
N LEU A 157 7.44 -1.22 -4.97
CA LEU A 157 8.77 -1.81 -5.11
C LEU A 157 9.80 -0.85 -4.54
N SER A 158 10.72 -1.38 -3.75
CA SER A 158 11.90 -0.66 -3.28
C SER A 158 13.15 -1.29 -3.86
N THR A 159 14.10 -0.46 -4.26
CA THR A 159 15.38 -0.88 -4.82
C THR A 159 16.54 -0.57 -3.89
N GLY A 160 17.56 -1.42 -3.95
CA GLY A 160 18.82 -1.26 -3.20
C GLY A 160 20.02 -1.42 -4.12
N ARG A 161 21.15 -0.80 -3.75
CA ARG A 161 22.42 -1.00 -4.44
C ARG A 161 23.19 -2.15 -3.78
N GLY A 162 23.55 -3.14 -4.59
CA GLY A 162 24.42 -4.24 -4.16
C GLY A 162 25.88 -3.82 -4.02
N GLU A 163 26.72 -4.74 -3.56
CA GLU A 163 28.17 -4.54 -3.45
C GLU A 163 28.83 -4.28 -4.81
N ASP A 164 28.23 -4.79 -5.88
CA ASP A 164 28.64 -4.55 -7.27
C ASP A 164 28.22 -3.17 -7.82
N GLY A 165 27.61 -2.33 -6.98
CA GLY A 165 27.13 -0.99 -7.33
C GLY A 165 25.86 -0.99 -8.18
N VAL A 166 25.35 -2.15 -8.59
CA VAL A 166 24.15 -2.25 -9.43
C VAL A 166 22.91 -2.18 -8.56
N GLU A 167 21.98 -1.31 -8.96
CA GLU A 167 20.70 -1.14 -8.31
C GLU A 167 19.69 -2.21 -8.75
N ARG A 168 19.13 -2.94 -7.80
CA ARG A 168 18.20 -4.06 -8.03
C ARG A 168 17.00 -3.98 -7.11
N LEU A 169 15.96 -4.72 -7.46
CA LEU A 169 14.80 -4.93 -6.61
C LEU A 169 15.24 -5.52 -5.27
N ALA A 170 14.81 -4.91 -4.17
CA ALA A 170 15.22 -5.29 -2.82
C ALA A 170 14.03 -5.49 -1.86
N GLU A 171 12.86 -4.97 -2.20
CA GLU A 171 11.61 -5.24 -1.48
C GLU A 171 10.42 -5.14 -2.42
N ILE A 172 9.48 -6.07 -2.25
CA ILE A 172 8.15 -6.01 -2.84
C ILE A 172 7.18 -5.83 -1.67
N CYS A 173 6.36 -4.79 -1.71
CA CYS A 173 5.35 -4.51 -0.70
C CYS A 173 3.99 -4.39 -1.37
N ALA A 174 2.97 -5.05 -0.83
CA ALA A 174 1.61 -4.93 -1.31
C ALA A 174 0.67 -4.67 -0.14
N THR A 175 -0.23 -3.71 -0.30
CA THR A 175 -1.23 -3.38 0.71
C THR A 175 -2.61 -3.37 0.10
N ARG A 176 -3.59 -3.96 0.78
CA ARG A 176 -5.01 -3.90 0.43
C ARG A 176 -5.80 -3.52 1.68
N PRO A 177 -6.29 -2.27 1.79
CA PRO A 177 -7.14 -1.89 2.90
C PRO A 177 -8.48 -2.66 2.85
N PRO A 178 -9.18 -2.79 3.98
CA PRO A 178 -10.48 -3.46 4.02
C PRO A 178 -11.53 -2.68 3.23
N GLY A 179 -12.64 -3.35 2.90
CA GLY A 179 -13.76 -2.80 2.13
C GLY A 179 -13.85 -3.42 0.74
N TRP A 180 -14.53 -2.74 -0.19
CA TRP A 180 -14.65 -3.23 -1.57
C TRP A 180 -13.26 -3.46 -2.18
N SER A 181 -13.01 -4.64 -2.75
CA SER A 181 -11.70 -5.09 -3.23
C SER A 181 -11.15 -4.29 -4.41
N GLY A 182 -12.02 -3.54 -5.09
CA GLY A 182 -11.73 -2.86 -6.34
C GLY A 182 -11.63 -3.82 -7.53
N ASN A 183 -11.47 -3.26 -8.72
CA ASN A 183 -11.32 -4.01 -9.96
C ASN A 183 -10.02 -3.63 -10.70
N PRO A 184 -9.12 -4.59 -11.01
CA PRO A 184 -9.15 -5.99 -10.55
C PRO A 184 -8.92 -6.08 -9.05
N GLU A 185 -9.46 -7.13 -8.42
CA GLU A 185 -9.08 -7.46 -7.05
C GLU A 185 -7.62 -7.91 -7.02
N MET A 186 -6.79 -7.24 -6.23
CA MET A 186 -5.41 -7.65 -5.99
C MET A 186 -5.39 -8.81 -4.98
N ARG A 187 -4.82 -9.95 -5.34
CA ARG A 187 -4.70 -11.14 -4.47
C ARG A 187 -3.24 -11.52 -4.25
N LEU A 188 -2.86 -11.74 -2.99
CA LEU A 188 -1.47 -12.01 -2.62
C LEU A 188 -1.36 -13.44 -2.10
N ARG A 189 -0.57 -14.25 -2.82
CA ARG A 189 -0.47 -15.68 -2.57
C ARG A 189 0.91 -16.08 -2.10
N PHE A 190 0.96 -17.00 -1.15
CA PHE A 190 2.19 -17.69 -0.77
C PHE A 190 1.86 -19.15 -0.43
N GLU A 191 2.53 -20.10 -1.08
CA GLU A 191 2.29 -21.55 -0.90
C GLU A 191 0.80 -21.94 -0.96
N SER A 192 0.08 -21.38 -1.94
CA SER A 192 -1.37 -21.52 -2.17
C SER A 192 -2.29 -20.81 -1.16
N VAL A 193 -1.76 -20.21 -0.09
CA VAL A 193 -2.52 -19.41 0.90
C VAL A 193 -2.77 -18.00 0.37
N GLU A 194 -4.02 -17.52 0.43
CA GLU A 194 -4.41 -16.14 0.12
C GLU A 194 -4.21 -15.26 1.36
N LEU A 195 -3.10 -14.54 1.40
CA LEU A 195 -2.56 -13.92 2.62
C LEU A 195 -3.42 -12.79 3.20
N LEU A 196 -4.24 -12.13 2.37
CA LEU A 196 -5.01 -10.95 2.76
C LEU A 196 -6.53 -11.21 2.76
N ASP A 197 -6.95 -12.43 2.39
CA ASP A 197 -8.34 -12.81 2.14
C ASP A 197 -8.89 -13.69 3.25
N GLU A 198 -8.03 -14.50 3.86
CA GLU A 198 -8.36 -15.34 5.01
C GLU A 198 -8.15 -14.60 6.34
N PRO A 199 -8.80 -15.04 7.43
CA PRO A 199 -8.55 -14.50 8.74
C PRO A 199 -7.05 -14.61 9.13
N ALA A 200 -6.51 -13.57 9.75
CA ALA A 200 -5.09 -13.45 10.09
C ALA A 200 -4.61 -14.61 10.99
N GLU A 201 -5.45 -15.05 11.94
CA GLU A 201 -5.14 -16.22 12.77
C GLU A 201 -5.06 -17.51 11.94
N ASP A 202 -5.98 -17.69 11.00
CA ASP A 202 -6.03 -18.88 10.14
C ASP A 202 -4.84 -18.89 9.18
N VAL A 203 -4.48 -17.75 8.59
CA VAL A 203 -3.26 -17.61 7.78
C VAL A 203 -2.03 -17.99 8.61
N VAL A 204 -1.91 -17.48 9.84
CA VAL A 204 -0.78 -17.80 10.73
C VAL A 204 -0.76 -19.28 11.10
N ALA A 205 -1.92 -19.90 11.35
CA ALA A 205 -2.04 -21.33 11.64
C ALA A 205 -1.59 -22.17 10.43
N LEU A 206 -2.12 -21.89 9.24
CA LEU A 206 -1.76 -22.57 7.99
C LEU A 206 -0.26 -22.47 7.70
N LEU A 207 0.34 -21.29 7.86
CA LEU A 207 1.78 -21.12 7.65
C LEU A 207 2.62 -21.94 8.64
N ARG A 208 2.18 -22.07 9.90
CA ARG A 208 2.85 -22.95 10.87
C ARG A 208 2.68 -24.43 10.53
N GLU A 209 1.52 -24.84 10.05
CA GLU A 209 1.27 -26.20 9.58
C GLU A 209 2.14 -26.56 8.37
N LEU A 210 2.41 -25.59 7.49
CA LEU A 210 3.36 -25.70 6.38
C LEU A 210 4.83 -25.70 6.83
N GLY A 211 5.11 -25.57 8.14
CA GLY A 211 6.44 -25.67 8.73
C GLY A 211 7.18 -24.33 8.87
N HIS A 212 6.51 -23.19 8.67
CA HIS A 212 7.14 -21.89 8.84
C HIS A 212 7.18 -21.46 10.31
N GLU A 213 8.33 -20.94 10.73
CA GLU A 213 8.43 -20.23 12.01
C GLU A 213 7.81 -18.84 11.87
N VAL A 214 6.69 -18.60 12.55
CA VAL A 214 5.98 -17.32 12.54
C VAL A 214 6.13 -16.61 13.87
N VAL A 215 6.87 -15.49 13.86
CA VAL A 215 7.07 -14.62 15.02
C VAL A 215 6.11 -13.43 14.94
N ARG A 216 5.23 -13.28 15.94
CA ARG A 216 4.36 -12.10 16.03
C ARG A 216 4.99 -11.02 16.92
N ARG A 217 4.95 -9.77 16.45
CA ARG A 217 5.40 -8.60 17.19
C ARG A 217 4.47 -7.42 16.92
N GLY A 218 3.69 -7.05 17.93
CA GLY A 218 2.63 -6.05 17.76
C GLY A 218 1.72 -6.46 16.61
N ARG A 219 1.55 -5.56 15.64
CA ARG A 219 0.65 -5.68 14.47
C ARG A 219 1.29 -6.39 13.26
N THR A 220 2.32 -7.19 13.51
CA THR A 220 3.09 -7.84 12.44
C THR A 220 3.31 -9.31 12.75
N ALA A 221 3.22 -10.15 11.71
CA ALA A 221 3.62 -11.54 11.73
C ALA A 221 4.79 -11.73 10.74
N ARG A 222 5.93 -12.23 11.22
CA ARG A 222 7.16 -12.33 10.44
C ARG A 222 7.61 -13.77 10.28
N LEU A 223 7.90 -14.15 9.04
CA LEU A 223 8.53 -15.41 8.67
C LEU A 223 9.95 -15.08 8.19
N ALA A 224 10.90 -15.10 9.13
CA ALA A 224 12.25 -14.58 8.88
C ALA A 224 12.99 -15.37 7.78
N ALA A 225 12.88 -16.69 7.80
CA ALA A 225 13.49 -17.57 6.80
C ALA A 225 12.94 -17.34 5.39
N ALA A 226 11.65 -16.98 5.29
CA ALA A 226 11.00 -16.66 4.02
C ALA A 226 11.22 -15.20 3.57
N GLY A 227 11.78 -14.34 4.44
CA GLY A 227 11.87 -12.90 4.19
C GLY A 227 10.49 -12.21 4.09
N LEU A 228 9.44 -12.84 4.62
CA LEU A 228 8.05 -12.40 4.52
C LEU A 228 7.61 -11.71 5.83
N THR A 229 6.91 -10.59 5.71
CA THR A 229 6.24 -9.90 6.83
C THR A 229 4.81 -9.58 6.45
N LEU A 230 3.86 -9.94 7.30
CA LEU A 230 2.44 -9.62 7.18
C LEU A 230 2.10 -8.50 8.17
N TYR A 231 1.22 -7.59 7.74
CA TYR A 231 0.83 -6.40 8.48
C TYR A 231 -0.68 -6.42 8.71
N GLU A 232 -1.07 -6.25 9.96
CA GLU A 232 -2.46 -5.91 10.33
C GLU A 232 -2.72 -4.43 9.99
N PRO A 233 -3.99 -4.00 9.80
CA PRO A 233 -4.32 -2.60 9.51
C PRO A 233 -3.82 -1.67 10.61
N ASP A 234 -3.76 -0.36 10.37
CA ASP A 234 -3.50 0.66 11.40
C ASP A 234 -4.82 1.16 12.07
N GLY A 235 -4.76 1.61 13.33
CA GLY A 235 -5.93 2.14 14.07
C GLY A 235 -6.41 1.32 15.28
N ALA A 236 -7.31 1.89 16.08
CA ALA A 236 -7.80 1.34 17.35
C ALA A 236 -8.90 0.27 17.23
N ASP A 237 -9.38 0.00 16.02
CA ASP A 237 -10.21 -1.18 15.74
C ASP A 237 -9.31 -2.42 15.71
N ALA A 238 -8.99 -2.87 16.93
CA ALA A 238 -8.12 -4.00 17.24
C ALA A 238 -8.74 -5.37 16.90
N ALA A 239 -9.82 -5.40 16.12
CA ALA A 239 -10.51 -6.59 15.66
C ALA A 239 -10.36 -6.75 14.14
N ALA A 240 -9.17 -6.47 13.62
CA ALA A 240 -8.92 -6.78 12.22
C ALA A 240 -8.81 -8.29 12.07
N GLU A 241 -9.90 -8.88 11.58
CA GLU A 241 -9.93 -10.31 11.26
C GLU A 241 -8.86 -10.68 10.24
N ARG A 242 -8.34 -9.74 9.42
CA ARG A 242 -7.44 -10.02 8.28
C ARG A 242 -6.21 -9.12 8.26
N PHE A 243 -5.14 -9.62 7.63
CA PHE A 243 -4.00 -8.79 7.25
C PHE A 243 -4.38 -7.81 6.13
N THR A 244 -3.75 -6.64 6.11
CA THR A 244 -3.93 -5.61 5.06
C THR A 244 -2.67 -5.34 4.28
N GLY A 245 -1.54 -5.92 4.67
CA GLY A 245 -0.29 -5.72 3.97
C GLY A 245 0.63 -6.93 4.04
N VAL A 246 1.50 -7.02 3.05
CA VAL A 246 2.59 -7.98 3.00
C VAL A 246 3.83 -7.31 2.43
N SER A 247 4.99 -7.64 2.96
CA SER A 247 6.28 -7.32 2.37
C SER A 247 7.11 -8.59 2.21
N LEU A 248 7.80 -8.68 1.07
CA LEU A 248 8.76 -9.72 0.76
C LEU A 248 10.11 -9.07 0.49
N ARG A 249 11.13 -9.56 1.19
CA ARG A 249 12.54 -9.18 1.01
C ARG A 249 13.36 -10.43 0.73
N PRO A 250 14.57 -10.30 0.15
CA PRO A 250 15.52 -11.38 0.15
C PRO A 250 15.68 -11.92 1.59
N PRO A 251 15.66 -13.24 1.80
CA PRO A 251 15.95 -13.83 3.10
C PRO A 251 17.28 -13.27 3.56
N SER A 252 17.28 -12.63 4.73
CA SER A 252 18.54 -12.19 5.31
C SER A 252 19.36 -13.44 5.60
N ALA A 253 20.55 -13.57 5.00
CA ALA A 253 21.56 -14.47 5.53
C ALA A 253 21.93 -13.92 6.92
N ALA A 254 21.22 -14.38 7.97
CA ALA A 254 21.36 -14.00 9.38
C ALA A 254 22.09 -12.66 9.62
N GLY A 255 21.44 -11.54 9.26
CA GLY A 255 21.94 -10.19 9.53
C GLY A 255 21.18 -9.58 10.71
N PRO A 256 21.84 -8.86 11.64
CA PRO A 256 21.29 -8.56 12.94
C PRO A 256 20.02 -7.71 12.84
N MET A 257 19.06 -8.09 13.67
CA MET A 257 17.88 -7.32 14.00
C MET A 257 18.25 -5.84 14.21
N ARG A 258 17.86 -4.96 13.30
CA ARG A 258 17.86 -3.52 13.59
C ARG A 258 16.80 -3.29 14.68
N SER A 259 17.25 -3.27 15.94
CA SER A 259 16.46 -2.77 17.05
C SER A 259 16.20 -1.28 16.84
N PRO A 260 14.99 -0.79 17.15
CA PRO A 260 14.73 0.65 17.16
C PRO A 260 15.65 1.31 18.20
N LEU A 261 16.15 2.48 17.84
CA LEU A 261 16.99 3.36 18.65
C LEU A 261 16.58 3.31 20.12
N GLN A 262 17.47 2.80 20.98
CA GLN A 262 17.43 3.10 22.40
C GLN A 262 17.68 4.60 22.55
N THR A 263 16.63 5.33 22.95
CA THR A 263 16.75 6.67 23.48
C THR A 263 17.65 6.59 24.70
N ARG A 264 18.90 7.08 24.58
CA ARG A 264 19.75 7.33 25.74
C ARG A 264 19.06 8.41 26.57
N ALA A 265 18.47 7.98 27.69
CA ALA A 265 18.30 8.84 28.85
C ALA A 265 19.70 9.25 29.35
N GLY A 266 19.95 10.55 29.40
CA GLY A 266 21.14 11.13 30.01
C GLY A 266 20.75 12.38 30.77
N ARG A 267 20.47 12.21 32.06
CA ARG A 267 20.56 13.28 33.06
C ARG A 267 22.03 13.70 33.18
N ALA A 268 22.27 15.00 33.16
CA ALA A 268 23.10 15.72 34.12
C ALA A 268 22.52 17.14 34.23
#